data_AF-A0A452XBY7-F1
#
_entry.id   AF-A0A452XBY7-F1
#
_cell.length_a   1.000
_cell.length_b   1.000
_cell.length_c   1.000
_cell.angle_alpha   90.00
_cell.angle_beta   90.00
_cell.angle_gamma   90.00
#
_symmetry.space_group_name_H-M   'P 1'
#
loop_
_entity.id
_entity.type
_entity.pdbx_description
1 polymer ?
#
loop_
_entity_poly.entity_id
_entity_poly.type
_entity_poly.pdbx_seq_one_letter_code
_entity_poly.pdbx_strand_id
1 'polypeptide(L)'
;PGGDVGNRHAARCVFRDCPYPDEKLRKDLSERLGMSAQQVKFWFQNKRTFSKGKMQRCHTQNRWVENERLKTECQAIMLAMQNNTCLKCRGVMVQTQDTSERQRLYTENMRLKEELLHSTAYLKEGLRRNGMSLPWGCY
;
A
#
# COMPACT_ATOMS: atom_id res chain seq x y z
N PRO A 1 6.25 -54.52 -4.33
CA PRO A 1 6.15 -53.04 -4.50
C PRO A 1 5.60 -52.24 -3.28
N GLY A 2 5.18 -52.88 -2.17
CA GLY A 2 4.54 -52.20 -1.02
C GLY A 2 5.45 -51.63 0.08
N GLY A 3 6.77 -51.90 0.07
CA GLY A 3 7.68 -51.50 1.17
C GLY A 3 8.01 -50.00 1.23
N ASP A 4 8.06 -49.33 0.08
CA ASP A 4 8.62 -47.98 -0.04
C ASP A 4 7.66 -46.86 0.44
N VAL A 5 6.36 -47.14 0.56
CA VAL A 5 5.36 -46.16 1.04
C VAL A 5 5.24 -46.19 2.57
N GLY A 6 5.34 -47.38 3.18
CA GLY A 6 5.35 -47.55 4.64
C GLY A 6 6.60 -46.92 5.28
N ASN A 7 7.77 -47.14 4.68
CA ASN A 7 9.04 -46.60 5.16
C ASN A 7 9.07 -45.06 5.15
N ARG A 8 8.44 -44.45 4.14
CA ARG A 8 8.31 -42.97 4.05
C ARG A 8 7.40 -42.37 5.11
N HIS A 9 6.39 -43.10 5.59
CA HIS A 9 5.51 -42.63 6.67
C HIS A 9 6.20 -42.73 8.03
N ALA A 10 6.89 -43.83 8.32
CA ALA A 10 7.66 -43.98 9.55
C ALA A 10 8.77 -42.91 9.67
N ALA A 11 9.52 -42.66 8.59
CA ALA A 11 10.52 -41.58 8.56
C ALA A 11 9.91 -40.18 8.73
N ARG A 12 8.66 -39.96 8.29
CA ARG A 12 7.92 -38.70 8.50
C ARG A 12 7.59 -38.44 9.97
N CYS A 13 7.25 -39.47 10.73
CA CYS A 13 7.02 -39.35 12.17
C CYS A 13 8.30 -38.93 12.88
N VAL A 14 9.41 -39.63 12.61
CA VAL A 14 10.72 -39.32 13.22
C VAL A 14 11.22 -37.94 12.81
N PHE A 15 10.94 -37.48 11.59
CA PHE A 15 11.32 -36.14 11.13
C PHE A 15 10.67 -35.00 11.93
N ARG A 16 9.46 -35.19 12.49
CA ARG A 16 8.82 -34.16 13.33
C ARG A 16 9.59 -33.94 14.63
N ASP A 17 10.11 -35.02 15.21
CA ASP A 17 10.76 -34.99 16.51
C ASP A 17 12.28 -34.74 16.39
N CYS A 18 12.90 -35.22 15.30
CA CYS A 18 14.33 -35.04 15.03
C CYS A 18 14.61 -34.81 13.53
N PRO A 19 14.63 -33.55 13.05
CA PRO A 19 14.89 -33.23 11.64
C PRO A 19 16.37 -33.37 11.21
N TYR A 20 17.28 -33.54 12.18
CA TYR A 20 18.72 -33.72 11.99
C TYR A 20 19.21 -34.97 12.74
N PRO A 21 18.90 -36.17 12.24
CA PRO A 21 19.31 -37.40 12.91
C PRO A 21 20.83 -37.57 12.88
N ASP A 22 21.41 -37.92 14.03
CA ASP A 22 22.83 -38.25 14.17
C ASP A 22 23.18 -39.58 13.47
N GLU A 23 24.46 -39.98 13.49
CA GLU A 23 24.89 -41.23 12.83
C GLU A 23 24.24 -42.47 13.46
N LYS A 24 24.08 -42.48 14.79
CA LYS A 24 23.51 -43.61 15.53
C LYS A 24 22.04 -43.80 15.18
N LEU A 25 21.26 -42.73 15.17
CA LEU A 25 19.86 -42.71 14.79
C LEU A 25 19.69 -43.02 13.30
N ARG A 26 20.60 -42.54 12.42
CA ARG A 26 20.57 -42.92 11.00
C ARG A 26 20.78 -44.41 10.80
N LYS A 27 21.67 -45.04 11.58
CA LYS A 27 21.89 -46.49 11.54
C LYS A 27 20.67 -47.28 12.05
N ASP A 28 20.10 -46.88 13.19
CA ASP A 28 18.85 -47.48 13.71
C ASP A 28 17.70 -47.39 12.68
N LEU A 29 17.53 -46.22 12.08
CA LEU A 29 16.53 -46.01 11.02
C LEU A 29 16.82 -46.84 9.78
N SER A 30 18.09 -47.03 9.42
CA SER A 30 18.47 -47.87 8.28
C SER A 30 18.04 -49.33 8.49
N GLU A 31 18.26 -49.87 9.69
CA GLU A 31 17.89 -51.22 10.09
C GLU A 31 16.36 -51.38 10.18
N ARG A 32 15.68 -50.45 10.85
CA ARG A 32 14.22 -50.48 11.05
C ARG A 32 13.42 -50.27 9.78
N LEU A 33 13.92 -49.45 8.85
CA LEU A 33 13.25 -49.15 7.59
C LEU A 33 13.72 -50.04 6.43
N GLY A 34 14.71 -50.91 6.64
CA GLY A 34 15.30 -51.71 5.57
C GLY A 34 15.90 -50.86 4.44
N MET A 35 16.45 -49.69 4.78
CA MET A 35 17.08 -48.75 3.86
C MET A 35 18.57 -48.66 4.16
N SER A 36 19.40 -48.23 3.20
CA SER A 36 20.80 -47.92 3.52
C SER A 36 20.89 -46.61 4.32
N ALA A 37 21.89 -46.49 5.21
CA ALA A 37 22.13 -45.26 5.97
C ALA A 37 22.29 -44.02 5.05
N GLN A 38 22.79 -44.22 3.83
CA GLN A 38 22.89 -43.18 2.81
C GLN A 38 21.52 -42.75 2.26
N GLN A 39 20.61 -43.70 1.99
CA GLN A 39 19.24 -43.39 1.58
C GLN A 39 18.49 -42.64 2.69
N VAL A 40 18.68 -43.02 3.95
CA VAL A 40 18.14 -42.29 5.11
C VAL A 40 18.68 -40.85 5.12
N LYS A 41 20.00 -40.66 4.99
CA LYS A 41 20.62 -39.32 4.92
C LYS A 41 20.00 -38.46 3.81
N PHE A 42 19.88 -38.98 2.60
CA PHE A 42 19.29 -38.26 1.48
C PHE A 42 17.82 -37.97 1.68
N TRP A 43 17.07 -38.89 2.26
CA TRP A 43 15.66 -38.68 2.56
C TRP A 43 15.46 -37.49 3.50
N PHE A 44 16.21 -37.42 4.61
CA PHE A 44 16.13 -36.31 5.56
C PHE A 44 16.58 -34.98 4.92
N GLN A 45 17.63 -35.01 4.09
CA GLN A 45 18.10 -33.82 3.38
C GLN A 45 17.05 -33.30 2.39
N ASN A 46 16.48 -34.17 1.56
CA ASN A 46 15.42 -33.81 0.61
C ASN A 46 14.17 -33.32 1.34
N LYS A 47 13.83 -33.94 2.48
CA LYS A 47 12.67 -33.54 3.28
C LYS A 47 12.83 -32.13 3.85
N ARG A 48 14.03 -31.76 4.34
CA ARG A 48 14.33 -30.39 4.79
C ARG A 48 14.22 -29.38 3.64
N THR A 49 14.83 -29.66 2.49
CA THR A 49 14.77 -28.78 1.32
C THR A 49 13.33 -28.56 0.85
N PHE A 50 12.54 -29.63 0.76
CA PHE A 50 11.12 -29.55 0.39
C PHE A 50 10.31 -28.71 1.39
N SER A 51 10.49 -28.94 2.69
CA SER A 51 9.79 -28.19 3.73
C SER A 51 10.15 -26.70 3.70
N LYS A 52 11.45 -26.37 3.55
CA LYS A 52 11.91 -24.99 3.39
C LYS A 52 11.30 -24.32 2.15
N GLY A 53 11.27 -25.02 1.01
CA GLY A 53 10.65 -24.51 -0.20
C GLY A 53 9.14 -24.27 -0.05
N LYS A 54 8.41 -25.20 0.58
CA LYS A 54 6.98 -25.03 0.88
C LYS A 54 6.73 -23.82 1.78
N MET A 55 7.54 -23.66 2.83
CA MET A 55 7.47 -22.54 3.75
C MET A 55 7.73 -21.21 3.05
N GLN A 56 8.78 -21.12 2.23
CA GLN A 56 9.10 -19.94 1.44
C GLN A 56 7.98 -19.55 0.45
N ARG A 57 7.36 -20.54 -0.22
CA ARG A 57 6.21 -20.30 -1.10
C ARG A 57 5.02 -19.74 -0.32
N CYS A 58 4.70 -20.34 0.83
CA CYS A 58 3.63 -19.86 1.71
C CYS A 58 3.91 -18.44 2.21
N HIS A 59 5.13 -18.14 2.66
CA HIS A 59 5.50 -16.79 3.06
C HIS A 59 5.36 -15.77 1.92
N THR A 60 5.81 -16.11 0.71
CA THR A 60 5.66 -15.23 -0.45
C THR A 60 4.19 -14.99 -0.79
N GLN A 61 3.35 -16.03 -0.74
CA GLN A 61 1.91 -15.89 -0.94
C GLN A 61 1.28 -14.97 0.11
N ASN A 62 1.62 -15.16 1.39
CA ASN A 62 1.09 -14.33 2.47
C ASN A 62 1.52 -12.86 2.30
N ARG A 63 2.78 -12.61 1.95
CA ARG A 63 3.26 -11.24 1.65
C ARG A 63 2.49 -10.61 0.49
N TRP A 64 2.19 -11.39 -0.55
CA TRP A 64 1.42 -10.88 -1.69
C TRP A 64 -0.01 -10.51 -1.29
N VAL A 65 -0.71 -11.38 -0.56
CA VAL A 65 -2.07 -11.11 -0.07
C VAL A 65 -2.09 -9.86 0.82
N GLU A 66 -1.14 -9.75 1.74
CA GLU A 66 -1.04 -8.59 2.62
C GLU A 66 -0.70 -7.31 1.85
N ASN A 67 0.15 -7.38 0.83
CA ASN A 67 0.46 -6.23 -0.01
C ASN A 67 -0.76 -5.73 -0.79
N GLU A 68 -1.57 -6.65 -1.33
CA GLU A 68 -2.82 -6.29 -2.00
C GLU A 68 -3.83 -5.68 -1.02
N ARG A 69 -3.97 -6.25 0.19
CA ARG A 69 -4.82 -5.68 1.25
C ARG A 69 -4.40 -4.24 1.58
N LEU A 70 -3.09 -4.01 1.81
CA LEU A 70 -2.55 -2.70 2.11
C LEU A 70 -2.74 -1.71 0.95
N LYS A 71 -2.62 -2.14 -0.31
CA LYS A 71 -2.92 -1.28 -1.46
C LYS A 71 -4.39 -0.87 -1.48
N THR A 72 -5.31 -1.80 -1.24
CA THR A 72 -6.75 -1.49 -1.16
C THR A 72 -7.05 -0.51 -0.03
N GLU A 73 -6.46 -0.69 1.15
CA GLU A 73 -6.62 0.22 2.28
C GLU A 73 -6.03 1.61 2.00
N CYS A 74 -4.82 1.68 1.45
CA CYS A 74 -4.22 2.93 1.01
C CYS A 74 -5.09 3.64 -0.02
N GLN A 75 -5.65 2.92 -0.99
CA GLN A 75 -6.56 3.50 -1.98
C GLN A 75 -7.84 4.03 -1.34
N ALA A 76 -8.45 3.27 -0.41
CA ALA A 76 -9.63 3.72 0.31
C ALA A 76 -9.35 4.98 1.15
N ILE A 77 -8.22 5.02 1.85
CA ILE A 77 -7.77 6.19 2.61
C ILE A 77 -7.55 7.38 1.67
N MET A 78 -6.86 7.19 0.54
CA MET A 78 -6.65 8.26 -0.44
C MET A 78 -7.97 8.80 -0.98
N LEU A 79 -8.93 7.95 -1.34
CA LEU A 79 -10.26 8.36 -1.79
C LEU A 79 -11.04 9.12 -0.70
N ALA A 80 -10.97 8.67 0.55
CA ALA A 80 -11.58 9.37 1.68
C ALA A 80 -10.91 10.73 1.95
N MET A 81 -9.60 10.82 1.76
CA MET A 81 -8.83 12.07 1.89
C MET A 81 -9.09 13.04 0.73
N GLN A 82 -9.39 12.55 -0.48
CA GLN A 82 -9.70 13.39 -1.64
C GLN A 82 -10.97 14.25 -1.44
N ASN A 83 -11.89 13.85 -0.55
CA ASN A 83 -13.13 14.58 -0.27
C ASN A 83 -13.02 15.58 0.90
N ASN A 84 -11.81 15.86 1.42
CA ASN A 84 -11.63 16.75 2.56
C ASN A 84 -10.63 17.88 2.26
N THR A 85 -11.08 19.11 2.50
CA THR A 85 -10.36 20.38 2.34
C THR A 85 -9.21 20.55 3.35
N CYS A 86 -8.20 19.66 3.36
CA CYS A 86 -6.98 19.90 4.15
C CYS A 86 -6.05 20.89 3.42
N LEU A 87 -6.05 22.16 3.83
CA LEU A 87 -5.17 23.21 3.28
C LEU A 87 -3.73 23.17 3.82
N LYS A 88 -3.35 22.21 4.67
CA LYS A 88 -2.03 22.22 5.36
C LYS A 88 -1.26 20.90 5.36
N CYS A 89 -1.73 19.90 4.65
CA CYS A 89 -1.05 18.61 4.50
C CYS A 89 -0.03 18.74 3.35
N ARG A 90 1.28 18.88 3.67
CA ARG A 90 2.39 19.09 2.73
C ARG A 90 2.34 18.10 1.55
N GLY A 91 2.12 18.61 0.35
CA GLY A 91 2.25 17.89 -0.91
C GLY A 91 1.03 18.06 -1.80
N VAL A 92 1.20 18.78 -2.90
CA VAL A 92 0.15 19.12 -3.88
C VAL A 92 -0.60 17.88 -4.35
N MET A 93 -1.90 17.83 -4.07
CA MET A 93 -2.94 17.79 -5.10
C MET A 93 -4.18 18.45 -4.53
N VAL A 94 -4.23 19.77 -4.66
CA VAL A 94 -5.49 20.51 -4.71
C VAL A 94 -6.19 20.03 -5.99
N GLN A 95 -6.81 18.85 -5.96
CA GLN A 95 -8.04 18.68 -6.69
C GLN A 95 -9.06 19.48 -5.90
N THR A 96 -9.05 20.79 -6.11
CA THR A 96 -10.29 21.53 -5.98
C THR A 96 -11.22 20.84 -6.93
N GLN A 97 -12.05 19.97 -6.36
CA GLN A 97 -13.31 19.59 -6.93
C GLN A 97 -13.88 20.88 -7.51
N ASP A 98 -14.01 20.89 -8.82
CA ASP A 98 -14.58 21.98 -9.58
C ASP A 98 -16.05 22.03 -9.16
N THR A 99 -16.28 22.64 -8.01
CA THR A 99 -17.59 22.77 -7.41
C THR A 99 -18.29 23.85 -8.19
N SER A 100 -19.53 23.57 -8.59
CA SER A 100 -20.45 24.55 -9.16
C SER A 100 -20.47 25.87 -8.39
N GLU A 101 -20.25 25.80 -7.06
CA GLU A 101 -20.13 26.96 -6.18
C GLU A 101 -18.87 27.80 -6.43
N ARG A 102 -17.70 27.19 -6.68
CA ARG A 102 -16.48 27.94 -7.02
C ARG A 102 -16.65 28.69 -8.33
N GLN A 103 -17.26 28.07 -9.33
CA GLN A 103 -17.51 28.70 -10.62
C GLN A 103 -18.53 29.85 -10.47
N ARG A 104 -19.61 29.64 -9.68
CA ARG A 104 -20.57 30.69 -9.32
C ARG A 104 -19.88 31.88 -8.63
N LEU A 105 -19.04 31.61 -7.64
CA LEU A 105 -18.32 32.64 -6.90
C LEU A 105 -17.33 33.40 -7.79
N TYR A 106 -16.67 32.72 -8.73
CA TYR A 106 -15.78 33.37 -9.70
C TYR A 106 -16.55 34.32 -10.62
N THR A 107 -17.68 33.87 -11.18
CA THR A 107 -18.56 34.71 -11.99
C THR A 107 -19.06 35.92 -11.22
N GLU A 108 -19.52 35.73 -9.98
CA GLU A 108 -19.98 36.85 -9.15
C GLU A 108 -18.85 37.81 -8.79
N ASN A 109 -17.63 37.31 -8.52
CA ASN A 109 -16.48 38.17 -8.25
C ASN A 109 -16.12 39.04 -9.46
N MET A 110 -16.20 38.48 -10.68
CA MET A 110 -15.95 39.24 -11.90
C MET A 110 -16.99 40.36 -12.06
N ARG A 111 -18.27 40.04 -11.84
CA ARG A 111 -19.36 41.02 -11.88
C ARG A 111 -19.16 42.15 -10.85
N LEU A 112 -18.84 41.80 -9.60
CA LEU A 112 -18.61 42.78 -8.53
C LEU A 112 -17.39 43.68 -8.82
N LYS A 113 -16.34 43.13 -9.46
CA LYS A 113 -15.18 43.93 -9.89
C LYS A 113 -15.55 44.95 -10.96
N GLU A 114 -16.40 44.57 -11.91
CA GLU A 114 -16.91 45.50 -12.93
C GLU A 114 -17.77 46.61 -12.29
N GLU A 115 -18.68 46.26 -11.37
CA GLU A 115 -19.49 47.22 -10.64
C GLU A 115 -18.62 48.20 -9.82
N LEU A 116 -17.56 47.71 -9.19
CA LEU A 116 -16.59 48.52 -8.45
C LEU A 116 -15.81 49.44 -9.41
N LEU A 117 -15.37 48.95 -10.56
CA LEU A 117 -14.69 49.75 -11.58
C LEU A 117 -15.59 50.87 -12.10
N HIS A 118 -16.85 50.56 -12.38
CA HIS A 118 -17.84 51.57 -12.81
C HIS A 118 -18.09 52.61 -11.72
N SER A 119 -18.31 52.18 -10.48
CA SER A 119 -18.56 53.07 -9.34
C SER A 119 -17.35 53.97 -9.06
N THR A 120 -16.14 53.41 -9.11
CA THR A 120 -14.90 54.18 -8.92
C THR A 120 -14.64 55.15 -10.05
N ALA A 121 -14.94 54.79 -11.30
CA ALA A 121 -14.87 55.71 -12.45
C ALA A 121 -15.88 56.85 -12.31
N TYR A 122 -17.11 56.55 -11.91
CA TYR A 122 -18.15 57.55 -11.66
C TYR A 122 -17.75 58.52 -10.55
N LEU A 123 -17.23 58.02 -9.43
CA LEU A 123 -16.73 58.85 -8.33
C LEU A 123 -15.53 59.70 -8.76
N LYS A 124 -14.58 59.13 -9.52
CA LYS A 124 -13.44 59.86 -10.09
C LYS A 124 -13.90 61.01 -10.98
N GLU A 125 -14.89 60.78 -11.82
CA GLU A 125 -15.45 61.79 -12.71
C GLU A 125 -16.22 62.87 -11.93
N GLY A 126 -17.02 62.48 -10.93
CA GLY A 126 -17.69 63.43 -10.03
C GLY A 126 -16.71 64.31 -9.27
N LEU A 127 -15.59 63.77 -8.79
CA LEU A 127 -14.54 64.54 -8.12
C LEU A 127 -13.85 65.51 -9.09
N ARG A 128 -13.53 65.08 -10.31
CA ARG A 128 -12.97 65.93 -11.36
C ARG A 128 -13.87 67.13 -11.68
N ARG A 129 -15.17 66.90 -11.81
CA ARG A 129 -16.17 67.96 -12.08
C ARG A 129 -16.29 68.98 -10.95
N ASN A 130 -16.03 68.56 -9.72
CA ASN A 130 -16.03 69.42 -8.53
C ASN A 130 -14.66 70.05 -8.21
N GLY A 131 -13.67 69.92 -9.11
CA GLY A 131 -12.33 70.49 -8.93
C GLY A 131 -11.49 69.81 -7.84
N MET A 132 -11.89 68.62 -7.39
CA MET A 132 -11.22 67.85 -6.34
C MET A 132 -10.47 66.67 -6.94
N SER A 133 -9.23 66.41 -6.50
CA SER A 133 -8.45 65.23 -6.86
C SER A 133 -8.53 64.16 -5.75
N LEU A 134 -8.57 62.88 -6.14
CA LEU A 134 -8.50 61.77 -5.17
C LEU A 134 -7.15 61.81 -4.43
N PRO A 135 -7.13 61.57 -3.10
CA PRO A 135 -5.87 61.35 -2.39
C PRO A 135 -5.19 60.12 -3.00
N TRP A 136 -3.92 60.27 -3.39
CA TRP A 136 -3.13 59.20 -3.97
C TRP A 136 -3.07 57.98 -3.03
N GLY A 137 -3.43 56.79 -3.52
CA GLY A 137 -3.12 55.52 -2.84
C GLY A 137 -4.27 54.54 -2.62
N CYS A 138 -5.11 54.27 -3.61
CA CYS A 138 -5.93 53.06 -3.61
C CYS A 138 -5.65 52.28 -4.90
N TYR A 139 -4.65 51.39 -4.80
CA TYR A 139 -4.48 50.23 -5.69
C TYR A 139 -5.08 49.01 -5.01
#